data_AF-A0AAV5GLW8-F1
#
_entry.id   AF-A0AAV5GLW8-F1
#
_cell.length_a   1.000
_cell.length_b   1.000
_cell.length_c   1.000
_cell.angle_alpha   90.00
_cell.angle_beta   90.00
_cell.angle_gamma   90.00
#
_symmetry.space_group_name_H-M   'P 1'
#
loop_
_entity.id
_entity.type
_entity.pdbx_description
1 polymer ?
#
loop_
_entity_poly.entity_id
_entity_poly.type
_entity_poly.pdbx_seq_one_letter_code
_entity_poly.pdbx_strand_id
1 'polypeptide(L)'
;MLARSLLLAAVATAASATKILLPLYEYSEACWPELQEAASQNPSLEFILIFNPNSGPVTDPEDPSLYCVPKLRALLPGSTFVGYVRTGYGKRTPSDGLAEIEEYRSWKDIKVDDSGKTAALDGIFFDEVLDEDSDKNHKLYQGYADAARSAFGEKGQSTIVMNPGLKVDEAFYAMADIVVPYETYFKDYHYPSSLPESSVLSSSAIMIHDFPTGSAGTAQLPETVSQIVPAAAAIFLTDVSIDKEDVYQRFGDNWLSFTKLVAQYNGNSSSKSTAAEPSQSRTADSNGSASASAMSALVTGTQAKATVLSAVADQPMETSSGAGRLRPGRFFRR
;
A
#
# COMPACT_ATOMS: atom_id res chain seq x y z
N MET A 1 -45.75 -31.76 -12.47
CA MET A 1 -44.49 -31.44 -11.74
C MET A 1 -43.79 -30.34 -12.51
N LEU A 2 -43.39 -29.26 -11.86
CA LEU A 2 -42.63 -28.15 -12.47
C LEU A 2 -41.40 -27.92 -11.61
N ALA A 3 -40.22 -28.29 -12.13
CA ALA A 3 -38.95 -28.01 -11.46
C ALA A 3 -38.59 -26.53 -11.66
N ARG A 4 -38.51 -25.77 -10.56
CA ARG A 4 -37.91 -24.44 -10.57
C ARG A 4 -36.40 -24.57 -10.41
N SER A 5 -35.65 -24.32 -11.49
CA SER A 5 -34.21 -24.10 -11.39
C SER A 5 -33.96 -22.76 -10.68
N LEU A 6 -33.33 -22.77 -9.52
CA LEU A 6 -32.68 -21.57 -8.99
C LEU A 6 -31.36 -21.38 -9.74
N LEU A 7 -31.21 -20.26 -10.44
CA LEU A 7 -29.90 -19.77 -10.86
C LEU A 7 -29.27 -19.05 -9.66
N LEU A 8 -28.24 -19.62 -9.04
CA LEU A 8 -27.35 -18.85 -8.18
C LEU A 8 -26.45 -18.03 -9.08
N ALA A 9 -26.71 -16.73 -9.17
CA ALA A 9 -25.74 -15.79 -9.70
C ALA A 9 -24.59 -15.68 -8.68
N ALA A 10 -23.47 -16.32 -8.96
CA ALA A 10 -22.24 -16.06 -8.22
C ALA A 10 -21.78 -14.64 -8.55
N VAL A 11 -22.01 -13.69 -7.64
CA VAL A 11 -21.42 -12.36 -7.74
C VAL A 11 -19.92 -12.53 -7.47
N ALA A 12 -19.15 -12.64 -8.54
CA ALA A 12 -17.71 -12.50 -8.46
C ALA A 12 -17.41 -11.05 -8.05
N THR A 13 -17.14 -10.84 -6.76
CA THR A 13 -16.54 -9.60 -6.28
C THR A 13 -15.17 -9.48 -6.94
N ALA A 14 -15.07 -8.64 -7.97
CA ALA A 14 -13.78 -8.26 -8.52
C ALA A 14 -12.96 -7.67 -7.35
N ALA A 15 -11.76 -8.22 -7.12
CA ALA A 15 -10.84 -7.63 -6.17
C ALA A 15 -10.56 -6.18 -6.60
N SER A 16 -10.62 -5.24 -5.64
CA SER A 16 -10.26 -3.85 -5.92
C SER A 16 -8.82 -3.81 -6.43
N ALA A 17 -8.54 -2.94 -7.39
CA ALA A 17 -7.17 -2.65 -7.79
C ALA A 17 -6.37 -2.13 -6.60
N THR A 18 -5.11 -2.55 -6.46
CA THR A 18 -4.20 -2.02 -5.45
C THR A 18 -3.93 -0.54 -5.74
N LYS A 19 -4.18 0.32 -4.75
CA LYS A 19 -3.90 1.77 -4.83
C LYS A 19 -2.43 2.07 -4.50
N ILE A 20 -1.92 3.23 -4.88
CA ILE A 20 -0.67 3.75 -4.31
C ILE A 20 -0.97 4.44 -2.99
N LEU A 21 -0.38 3.99 -1.88
CA LEU A 21 -0.37 4.75 -0.64
C LEU A 21 0.76 5.78 -0.74
N LEU A 22 0.46 7.07 -0.58
CA LEU A 22 1.45 8.13 -0.77
C LEU A 22 1.44 9.13 0.39
N PRO A 23 2.44 9.04 1.29
CA PRO A 23 2.83 10.12 2.18
C PRO A 23 3.15 11.42 1.40
N LEU A 24 2.41 12.50 1.66
CA LEU A 24 2.69 13.84 1.12
C LEU A 24 3.17 14.74 2.25
N TYR A 25 4.36 14.44 2.79
CA TYR A 25 4.89 15.08 4.01
C TYR A 25 5.87 16.23 3.72
N GLU A 26 6.24 16.43 2.46
CA GLU A 26 6.92 17.63 1.95
C GLU A 26 5.89 18.66 1.45
N TYR A 27 6.14 19.94 1.71
CA TYR A 27 5.35 21.05 1.18
C TYR A 27 5.64 21.27 -0.31
N SER A 28 4.61 21.45 -1.14
CA SER A 28 4.82 21.64 -2.59
C SER A 28 3.94 22.76 -3.17
N GLU A 29 4.54 23.90 -3.48
CA GLU A 29 3.88 25.01 -4.20
C GLU A 29 3.27 24.58 -5.55
N ALA A 30 3.91 23.62 -6.21
CA ALA A 30 3.46 23.08 -7.49
C ALA A 30 2.46 21.91 -7.35
N CYS A 31 2.18 21.47 -6.12
CA CYS A 31 1.35 20.32 -5.76
C CYS A 31 1.89 18.97 -6.27
N TRP A 32 3.16 18.69 -5.99
CA TRP A 32 3.88 17.45 -6.29
C TRP A 32 3.83 17.10 -7.80
N PRO A 33 4.65 17.75 -8.64
CA PRO A 33 4.70 17.50 -10.09
C PRO A 33 4.87 16.02 -10.47
N GLU A 34 5.61 15.25 -9.69
CA GLU A 34 5.89 13.83 -9.90
C GLU A 34 4.63 12.96 -9.71
N LEU A 35 3.75 13.33 -8.77
CA LEU A 35 2.43 12.71 -8.61
C LEU A 35 1.54 13.05 -9.82
N GLN A 36 1.54 14.31 -10.25
CA GLN A 36 0.76 14.77 -11.42
C GLN A 36 1.22 14.05 -12.70
N GLU A 37 2.53 13.87 -12.88
CA GLU A 37 3.11 13.12 -13.99
C GLU A 37 2.72 11.63 -13.92
N ALA A 38 2.94 10.95 -12.78
CA ALA A 38 2.60 9.55 -12.62
C ALA A 38 1.11 9.26 -12.89
N ALA A 39 0.22 10.13 -12.45
CA ALA A 39 -1.21 10.05 -12.73
C ALA A 39 -1.53 10.27 -14.22
N SER A 40 -0.88 11.24 -14.87
CA SER A 40 -1.04 11.48 -16.32
C SER A 40 -0.59 10.29 -17.18
N GLN A 41 0.48 9.59 -16.76
CA GLN A 41 0.99 8.40 -17.43
C GLN A 41 0.16 7.14 -17.13
N ASN A 42 -0.59 7.12 -16.02
CA ASN A 42 -1.38 5.97 -15.57
C ASN A 42 -2.82 6.38 -15.18
N PRO A 43 -3.70 6.76 -16.13
CA PRO A 43 -5.00 7.37 -15.81
C PRO A 43 -6.00 6.49 -15.06
N SER A 44 -5.75 5.18 -14.95
CA SER A 44 -6.56 4.23 -14.17
C SER A 44 -5.94 3.88 -12.81
N LEU A 45 -4.85 4.54 -12.41
CA LEU A 45 -4.19 4.31 -11.13
C LEU A 45 -4.80 5.25 -10.09
N GLU A 46 -5.32 4.66 -9.01
CA GLU A 46 -5.85 5.40 -7.86
C GLU A 46 -4.81 5.48 -6.75
N PHE A 47 -4.88 6.56 -5.98
CA PHE A 47 -3.97 6.88 -4.90
C PHE A 47 -4.74 6.99 -3.57
N ILE A 48 -4.03 6.81 -2.46
CA ILE A 48 -4.43 7.18 -1.12
C ILE A 48 -3.40 8.20 -0.65
N LEU A 49 -3.77 9.48 -0.73
CA LEU A 49 -2.90 10.61 -0.45
C LEU A 49 -3.00 11.01 1.02
N ILE A 50 -1.89 10.99 1.75
CA ILE A 50 -1.85 11.31 3.19
C ILE A 50 -1.36 12.75 3.37
N PHE A 51 -2.23 13.64 3.82
CA PHE A 51 -1.94 15.05 4.05
C PHE A 51 -1.49 15.30 5.49
N ASN A 52 -0.24 15.76 5.65
CA ASN A 52 0.40 15.95 6.95
C ASN A 52 1.15 17.29 7.01
N PRO A 53 0.46 18.45 7.07
CA PRO A 53 1.12 19.75 7.05
C PRO A 53 1.92 20.09 8.31
N ASN A 54 1.58 19.50 9.47
CA ASN A 54 2.17 19.88 10.76
C ASN A 54 2.22 18.73 11.79
N SER A 55 2.66 17.53 11.39
CA SER A 55 2.54 16.29 12.21
C SER A 55 1.10 16.06 12.70
N GLY A 56 0.14 16.43 11.85
CA GLY A 56 -1.25 16.79 12.16
C GLY A 56 -1.75 17.88 11.21
N PRO A 57 -2.98 18.40 11.41
CA PRO A 57 -3.59 19.43 10.59
C PRO A 57 -3.04 20.85 10.89
N VAL A 58 -3.41 21.79 10.02
CA VAL A 58 -3.32 23.24 10.25
C VAL A 58 -4.72 23.81 10.46
N THR A 59 -4.81 24.87 11.26
CA THR A 59 -6.08 25.54 11.63
C THR A 59 -6.30 26.85 10.87
N ASP A 60 -5.30 27.33 10.13
CA ASP A 60 -5.41 28.54 9.31
C ASP A 60 -5.98 28.17 7.93
N PRO A 61 -7.18 28.65 7.55
CA PRO A 61 -7.77 28.35 6.25
C PRO A 61 -7.03 29.02 5.07
N GLU A 62 -6.11 29.95 5.34
CA GLU A 62 -5.22 30.57 4.34
C GLU A 62 -3.84 29.88 4.27
N ASP A 63 -3.62 28.78 5.01
CA ASP A 63 -2.33 28.07 4.99
C ASP A 63 -2.03 27.48 3.59
N PRO A 64 -0.86 27.77 2.99
CA PRO A 64 -0.53 27.31 1.65
C PRO A 64 -0.53 25.79 1.44
N SER A 65 -0.38 24.99 2.50
CA SER A 65 -0.47 23.52 2.41
C SER A 65 -1.85 23.03 1.99
N LEU A 66 -2.90 23.84 2.22
CA LEU A 66 -4.27 23.54 1.83
C LEU A 66 -4.52 23.71 0.33
N TYR A 67 -3.76 24.57 -0.36
CA TYR A 67 -4.01 24.98 -1.75
C TYR A 67 -3.93 23.82 -2.75
N CYS A 68 -3.21 22.75 -2.41
CA CYS A 68 -3.04 21.60 -3.28
C CYS A 68 -4.13 20.53 -3.15
N VAL A 69 -4.81 20.45 -2.01
CA VAL A 69 -5.97 19.55 -1.79
C VAL A 69 -7.00 19.67 -2.93
N PRO A 70 -7.51 20.87 -3.28
CA PRO A 70 -8.49 21.02 -4.35
C PRO A 70 -7.96 20.69 -5.75
N LYS A 71 -6.74 21.14 -6.08
CA LYS A 71 -6.12 20.91 -7.39
C LYS A 71 -5.94 19.41 -7.65
N LEU A 72 -5.41 18.70 -6.66
CA LEU A 72 -5.25 17.25 -6.72
C LEU A 72 -6.61 16.54 -6.77
N ARG A 73 -7.62 17.01 -6.01
CA ARG A 73 -8.96 16.41 -6.04
C ARG A 73 -9.63 16.53 -7.42
N ALA A 74 -9.38 17.62 -8.15
CA ALA A 74 -9.85 17.79 -9.52
C ALA A 74 -9.12 16.87 -10.52
N LEU A 75 -7.81 16.65 -10.32
CA LEU A 75 -6.98 15.80 -11.16
C LEU A 75 -7.20 14.29 -10.91
N LEU A 76 -7.51 13.92 -9.67
CA LEU A 76 -7.51 12.53 -9.17
C LEU A 76 -8.89 12.13 -8.60
N PRO A 77 -9.97 12.15 -9.40
CA PRO A 77 -11.35 12.00 -8.89
C PRO A 77 -11.68 10.62 -8.30
N GLY A 78 -10.92 9.56 -8.63
CA GLY A 78 -11.03 8.23 -8.01
C GLY A 78 -10.11 8.00 -6.80
N SER A 79 -9.22 8.95 -6.51
CA SER A 79 -8.26 8.82 -5.41
C SER A 79 -8.84 9.27 -4.08
N THR A 80 -8.37 8.60 -3.04
CA THR A 80 -8.73 8.83 -1.64
C THR A 80 -7.76 9.84 -1.01
N PHE A 81 -8.26 10.77 -0.21
CA PHE A 81 -7.47 11.80 0.48
C PHE A 81 -7.70 11.62 1.99
N VAL A 82 -6.64 11.47 2.78
CA VAL A 82 -6.75 11.23 4.23
C VAL A 82 -5.87 12.18 5.04
N GLY A 83 -6.35 12.61 6.20
CA GLY A 83 -5.58 13.44 7.14
C GLY A 83 -4.71 12.58 8.05
N TYR A 84 -3.49 13.01 8.35
CA TYR A 84 -2.56 12.31 9.25
C TYR A 84 -2.84 12.63 10.72
N VAL A 85 -3.12 11.62 11.54
CA VAL A 85 -3.34 11.77 12.99
C VAL A 85 -2.38 10.87 13.77
N ARG A 86 -1.46 11.48 14.53
CA ARG A 86 -0.43 10.75 15.27
C ARG A 86 -0.94 10.28 16.63
N THR A 87 -0.98 8.96 16.86
CA THR A 87 -1.57 8.37 18.08
C THR A 87 -0.57 8.09 19.21
N GLY A 88 0.74 8.20 18.93
CA GLY A 88 1.78 8.17 19.96
C GLY A 88 1.97 6.81 20.64
N TYR A 89 1.66 5.69 19.96
CA TYR A 89 1.64 4.34 20.53
C TYR A 89 0.79 4.26 21.81
N GLY A 90 -0.41 4.85 21.76
CA GLY A 90 -1.35 4.92 22.88
C GLY A 90 -0.91 5.79 24.08
N LYS A 91 0.13 6.63 23.91
CA LYS A 91 0.65 7.52 24.97
C LYS A 91 0.22 8.97 24.81
N ARG A 92 -0.28 9.37 23.65
CA ARG A 92 -0.87 10.70 23.42
C ARG A 92 -2.22 10.78 24.13
N THR A 93 -2.61 11.98 24.57
CA THR A 93 -3.96 12.21 25.09
C THR A 93 -4.98 11.94 23.98
N PRO A 94 -5.99 11.06 24.19
CA PRO A 94 -6.93 10.72 23.12
C PRO A 94 -7.69 11.93 22.57
N SER A 95 -8.03 12.90 23.43
CA SER A 95 -8.69 14.15 23.05
C SER A 95 -7.93 14.95 21.99
N ASP A 96 -6.61 14.87 21.95
CA ASP A 96 -5.79 15.66 21.03
C ASP A 96 -5.98 15.13 19.61
N GLY A 97 -5.92 13.80 19.43
CA GLY A 97 -6.20 13.16 18.14
C GLY A 97 -7.67 13.31 17.73
N LEU A 98 -8.61 13.30 18.68
CA LEU A 98 -10.03 13.57 18.37
C LEU A 98 -10.26 15.01 17.88
N ALA A 99 -9.53 15.99 18.42
CA ALA A 99 -9.58 17.37 17.94
C ALA A 99 -8.99 17.50 16.52
N GLU A 100 -7.90 16.80 16.22
CA GLU A 100 -7.31 16.77 14.88
C GLU A 100 -8.25 16.15 13.82
N ILE A 101 -9.00 15.10 14.16
CA ILE A 101 -10.03 14.52 13.27
C ILE A 101 -11.09 15.56 12.91
N GLU A 102 -11.58 16.34 13.87
CA GLU A 102 -12.60 17.37 13.62
C GLU A 102 -12.01 18.59 12.89
N GLU A 103 -10.72 18.90 13.08
CA GLU A 103 -10.05 19.94 12.28
C GLU A 103 -9.93 19.51 10.81
N TYR A 104 -9.49 18.28 10.52
CA TYR A 104 -9.52 17.74 9.15
C TYR A 104 -10.94 17.63 8.56
N ARG A 105 -11.97 17.60 9.40
CA ARG A 105 -13.37 17.69 8.96
C ARG A 105 -13.78 19.12 8.61
N SER A 106 -13.23 20.12 9.33
CA SER A 106 -13.44 21.55 9.06
C SER A 106 -13.03 21.92 7.63
N TRP A 107 -11.99 21.26 7.12
CA TRP A 107 -11.43 21.42 5.77
C TRP A 107 -12.40 21.16 4.62
N LYS A 108 -13.59 20.58 4.85
CA LYS A 108 -14.64 20.33 3.83
C LYS A 108 -15.04 21.57 3.01
N ASP A 109 -14.74 22.77 3.51
CA ASP A 109 -15.09 24.06 2.94
C ASP A 109 -13.90 24.74 2.20
N ILE A 110 -12.74 24.07 2.05
CA ILE A 110 -11.60 24.56 1.25
C ILE A 110 -12.02 24.71 -0.21
N LYS A 111 -11.92 25.92 -0.76
CA LYS A 111 -12.37 26.23 -2.13
C LYS A 111 -11.44 25.64 -3.18
N VAL A 112 -12.03 25.11 -4.25
CA VAL A 112 -11.33 24.57 -5.42
C VAL A 112 -11.05 25.63 -6.48
N ASP A 113 -12.02 26.52 -6.66
CA ASP A 113 -12.01 27.59 -7.65
C ASP A 113 -13.10 28.62 -7.28
N ASP A 114 -13.21 29.68 -8.09
CA ASP A 114 -14.25 30.71 -7.94
C ASP A 114 -15.69 30.21 -8.20
N SER A 115 -15.88 28.95 -8.65
CA SER A 115 -17.23 28.36 -8.81
C SER A 115 -17.88 27.97 -7.48
N GLY A 116 -17.11 28.00 -6.38
CA GLY A 116 -17.58 27.64 -5.04
C GLY A 116 -17.62 26.13 -4.78
N LYS A 117 -17.06 25.30 -5.67
CA LYS A 117 -16.78 23.90 -5.37
C LYS A 117 -15.77 23.84 -4.23
N THR A 118 -16.03 23.01 -3.24
CA THR A 118 -15.08 22.76 -2.14
C THR A 118 -14.45 21.37 -2.26
N ALA A 119 -13.32 21.18 -1.59
CA ALA A 119 -12.67 19.88 -1.41
C ALA A 119 -12.77 19.49 0.06
N ALA A 120 -13.04 18.22 0.32
CA ALA A 120 -12.95 17.61 1.63
C ALA A 120 -11.85 16.53 1.62
N LEU A 121 -11.49 16.03 2.79
CA LEU A 121 -10.81 14.74 2.93
C LEU A 121 -11.87 13.62 3.05
N ASP A 122 -11.47 12.39 2.75
CA ASP A 122 -12.32 11.19 2.79
C ASP A 122 -12.12 10.37 4.08
N GLY A 123 -11.27 10.82 5.01
CA GLY A 123 -10.99 10.09 6.24
C GLY A 123 -9.61 10.35 6.80
N ILE A 124 -9.08 9.38 7.55
CA ILE A 124 -7.93 9.55 8.44
C ILE A 124 -6.93 8.39 8.30
N PHE A 125 -5.65 8.75 8.29
CA PHE A 125 -4.50 7.87 8.49
C PHE A 125 -4.03 8.03 9.94
N PHE A 126 -4.25 6.99 10.75
CA PHE A 126 -3.77 6.94 12.13
C PHE A 126 -2.35 6.37 12.15
N ASP A 127 -1.40 7.16 12.66
CA ASP A 127 0.00 6.77 12.74
C ASP A 127 0.45 6.44 14.18
N GLU A 128 1.63 5.81 14.29
CA GLU A 128 2.18 5.30 15.54
C GLU A 128 1.17 4.39 16.28
N VAL A 129 0.48 3.49 15.57
CA VAL A 129 -0.52 2.59 16.16
C VAL A 129 0.18 1.53 17.02
N LEU A 130 -0.25 1.39 18.29
CA LEU A 130 0.28 0.38 19.19
C LEU A 130 -0.25 -1.01 18.79
N ASP A 131 0.65 -1.98 18.68
CA ASP A 131 0.41 -3.36 18.23
C ASP A 131 -0.14 -4.31 19.31
N GLU A 132 -0.21 -3.86 20.57
CA GLU A 132 -0.59 -4.68 21.72
C GLU A 132 -2.07 -5.09 21.66
N ASP A 133 -2.34 -6.36 21.37
CA ASP A 133 -3.65 -7.00 21.54
C ASP A 133 -4.07 -6.91 23.02
N SER A 134 -4.98 -5.97 23.31
CA SER A 134 -5.56 -5.79 24.63
C SER A 134 -6.85 -4.99 24.56
N ASP A 135 -7.78 -5.30 25.47
CA ASP A 135 -9.04 -4.59 25.70
C ASP A 135 -8.89 -3.06 25.74
N LYS A 136 -7.82 -2.57 26.37
CA LYS A 136 -7.55 -1.13 26.49
C LYS A 136 -7.20 -0.53 25.12
N ASN A 137 -6.35 -1.22 24.36
CA ASN A 137 -5.84 -0.75 23.10
C ASN A 137 -6.91 -0.82 22.00
N HIS A 138 -7.67 -1.91 21.96
CA HIS A 138 -8.83 -2.05 21.08
C HIS A 138 -9.89 -0.97 21.36
N LYS A 139 -10.21 -0.66 22.63
CA LYS A 139 -11.12 0.46 22.97
C LYS A 139 -10.59 1.83 22.53
N LEU A 140 -9.26 2.04 22.58
CA LEU A 140 -8.65 3.29 22.12
C LEU A 140 -8.76 3.44 20.60
N TYR A 141 -8.34 2.43 19.83
CA TYR A 141 -8.35 2.49 18.38
C TYR A 141 -9.76 2.38 17.77
N GLN A 142 -10.69 1.67 18.43
CA GLN A 142 -12.12 1.74 18.09
C GLN A 142 -12.66 3.17 18.30
N GLY A 143 -12.33 3.83 19.41
CA GLY A 143 -12.76 5.21 19.66
C GLY A 143 -12.23 6.21 18.63
N TYR A 144 -10.99 6.05 18.16
CA TYR A 144 -10.46 6.81 17.03
C TYR A 144 -11.18 6.49 15.72
N ALA A 145 -11.47 5.21 15.45
CA ALA A 145 -12.18 4.80 14.25
C ALA A 145 -13.62 5.35 14.21
N ASP A 146 -14.36 5.22 15.32
CA ASP A 146 -15.72 5.72 15.49
C ASP A 146 -15.80 7.25 15.30
N ALA A 147 -14.79 7.99 15.79
CA ALA A 147 -14.67 9.42 15.56
C ALA A 147 -14.43 9.77 14.08
N ALA A 148 -13.54 9.04 13.40
CA ALA A 148 -13.33 9.21 11.97
C ALA A 148 -14.58 8.88 11.14
N ARG A 149 -15.33 7.82 11.48
CA ARG A 149 -16.64 7.53 10.87
C ARG A 149 -17.66 8.65 11.14
N SER A 150 -17.71 9.17 12.36
CA SER A 150 -18.61 10.27 12.74
C SER A 150 -18.28 11.59 12.03
N ALA A 151 -17.02 11.80 11.66
CA ALA A 151 -16.54 12.97 10.93
C ALA A 151 -16.80 12.87 9.41
N PHE A 152 -16.39 11.76 8.80
CA PHE A 152 -16.30 11.58 7.34
C PHE A 152 -17.36 10.64 6.73
N GLY A 153 -18.21 10.03 7.56
CA GLY A 153 -19.27 9.11 7.14
C GLY A 153 -18.96 7.65 7.46
N GLU A 154 -19.97 6.79 7.34
CA GLU A 154 -19.87 5.35 7.66
C GLU A 154 -18.90 4.58 6.75
N LYS A 155 -18.64 3.31 7.05
CA LYS A 155 -17.79 2.43 6.22
C LYS A 155 -18.27 2.42 4.76
N GLY A 156 -17.37 2.72 3.82
CA GLY A 156 -17.66 2.91 2.40
C GLY A 156 -18.01 4.34 1.98
N GLN A 157 -18.17 5.27 2.94
CA GLN A 157 -18.17 6.72 2.70
C GLN A 157 -16.84 7.34 3.14
N SER A 158 -16.31 6.88 4.28
CA SER A 158 -14.97 7.24 4.74
C SER A 158 -13.93 6.13 4.53
N THR A 159 -12.65 6.51 4.57
CA THR A 159 -11.50 5.58 4.59
C THR A 159 -10.70 5.76 5.88
N ILE A 160 -10.53 4.67 6.63
CA ILE A 160 -9.66 4.62 7.81
C ILE A 160 -8.43 3.76 7.50
N VAL A 161 -7.26 4.36 7.61
CA VAL A 161 -5.98 3.65 7.56
C VAL A 161 -5.36 3.63 8.96
N MET A 162 -4.85 2.48 9.42
CA MET A 162 -4.11 2.36 10.67
C MET A 162 -2.67 1.88 10.39
N ASN A 163 -1.67 2.63 10.86
CA ASN A 163 -0.26 2.30 10.69
C ASN A 163 0.41 1.87 12.00
N PRO A 164 0.49 0.55 12.27
CA PRO A 164 1.39 0.00 13.29
C PRO A 164 2.80 -0.30 12.76
N GLY A 165 3.03 -0.22 11.44
CA GLY A 165 4.28 -0.60 10.76
C GLY A 165 4.65 -2.10 10.82
N LEU A 166 3.83 -2.92 11.49
CA LEU A 166 4.10 -4.33 11.78
C LEU A 166 2.80 -5.16 11.89
N LYS A 167 2.91 -6.48 11.80
CA LYS A 167 1.77 -7.41 11.84
C LYS A 167 1.03 -7.37 13.18
N VAL A 168 -0.25 -7.01 13.13
CA VAL A 168 -1.19 -6.95 14.27
C VAL A 168 -2.30 -7.99 14.15
N ASP A 169 -3.08 -8.16 15.22
CA ASP A 169 -4.25 -9.05 15.27
C ASP A 169 -5.36 -8.66 14.27
N GLU A 170 -6.19 -9.63 13.86
CA GLU A 170 -7.31 -9.41 12.94
C GLU A 170 -8.33 -8.39 13.47
N ALA A 171 -8.43 -8.16 14.79
CA ALA A 171 -9.28 -7.13 15.38
C ALA A 171 -9.00 -5.72 14.84
N PHE A 172 -7.75 -5.38 14.48
CA PHE A 172 -7.42 -4.09 13.88
C PHE A 172 -8.02 -3.91 12.48
N TYR A 173 -8.15 -4.99 11.72
CA TYR A 173 -8.78 -5.01 10.40
C TYR A 173 -10.32 -4.92 10.47
N ALA A 174 -10.91 -5.18 11.64
CA ALA A 174 -12.33 -4.88 11.89
C ALA A 174 -12.57 -3.38 12.17
N MET A 175 -11.59 -2.69 12.76
CA MET A 175 -11.67 -1.25 13.10
C MET A 175 -11.34 -0.34 11.90
N ALA A 176 -10.41 -0.76 11.04
CA ALA A 176 -9.96 0.01 9.87
C ALA A 176 -10.60 -0.44 8.54
N ASP A 177 -10.31 0.29 7.47
CA ASP A 177 -10.47 -0.21 6.09
C ASP A 177 -9.15 -0.77 5.56
N ILE A 178 -8.03 -0.18 5.99
CA ILE A 178 -6.67 -0.58 5.62
C ILE A 178 -5.78 -0.56 6.87
N VAL A 179 -4.96 -1.60 7.05
CA VAL A 179 -3.88 -1.61 8.05
C VAL A 179 -2.53 -1.63 7.32
N VAL A 180 -1.48 -1.04 7.89
CA VAL A 180 -0.10 -1.15 7.40
C VAL A 180 0.69 -2.18 8.24
N PRO A 181 0.63 -3.49 7.93
CA PRO A 181 1.33 -4.52 8.68
C PRO A 181 2.84 -4.64 8.35
N TYR A 182 3.34 -3.80 7.44
CA TYR A 182 4.74 -3.79 7.02
C TYR A 182 5.15 -2.38 6.57
N GLU A 183 6.03 -1.75 7.35
CA GLU A 183 6.70 -0.49 7.01
C GLU A 183 8.18 -0.59 7.40
N THR A 184 9.03 -1.04 6.48
CA THR A 184 10.48 -1.16 6.74
C THR A 184 11.33 -1.29 5.47
N TYR A 185 12.64 -1.43 5.65
CA TYR A 185 13.65 -1.52 4.58
C TYR A 185 13.37 -2.69 3.62
N PHE A 186 13.67 -2.50 2.33
CA PHE A 186 13.63 -3.59 1.33
C PHE A 186 14.55 -4.77 1.68
N LYS A 187 15.71 -4.53 2.31
CA LYS A 187 16.66 -5.61 2.67
C LYS A 187 16.07 -6.68 3.61
N ASP A 188 15.03 -6.32 4.38
CA ASP A 188 14.34 -7.20 5.31
C ASP A 188 13.03 -7.77 4.71
N TYR A 189 12.73 -7.42 3.45
CA TYR A 189 11.56 -7.91 2.73
C TYR A 189 11.81 -9.30 2.14
N HIS A 190 11.05 -10.28 2.61
CA HIS A 190 11.18 -11.69 2.28
C HIS A 190 9.81 -12.26 1.96
N TYR A 191 9.50 -12.42 0.66
CA TYR A 191 8.24 -13.02 0.22
C TYR A 191 8.24 -14.55 0.43
N PRO A 192 7.13 -15.14 0.92
CA PRO A 192 5.89 -14.51 1.36
C PRO A 192 5.89 -14.05 2.83
N SER A 193 6.89 -14.41 3.63
CA SER A 193 6.92 -14.22 5.09
C SER A 193 6.73 -12.78 5.60
N SER A 194 7.10 -11.76 4.82
CA SER A 194 6.86 -10.35 5.17
C SER A 194 5.41 -9.92 5.00
N LEU A 195 4.65 -10.55 4.10
CA LEU A 195 3.23 -10.24 3.90
C LEU A 195 2.39 -10.80 5.06
N PRO A 196 1.28 -10.14 5.43
CA PRO A 196 0.32 -10.66 6.40
C PRO A 196 -0.40 -11.91 5.87
N GLU A 197 -1.22 -12.54 6.72
CA GLU A 197 -2.05 -13.67 6.32
C GLU A 197 -2.98 -13.31 5.15
N SER A 198 -3.24 -14.29 4.29
CA SER A 198 -4.06 -14.10 3.08
C SER A 198 -5.52 -13.70 3.37
N SER A 199 -6.01 -13.91 4.60
CA SER A 199 -7.32 -13.46 5.08
C SER A 199 -7.46 -11.93 5.09
N VAL A 200 -6.36 -11.21 5.38
CA VAL A 200 -6.36 -9.76 5.61
C VAL A 200 -5.55 -8.97 4.58
N LEU A 201 -4.75 -9.63 3.72
CA LEU A 201 -3.90 -8.97 2.72
C LEU A 201 -4.66 -7.96 1.84
N SER A 202 -5.90 -8.27 1.44
CA SER A 202 -6.77 -7.37 0.65
C SER A 202 -7.28 -6.14 1.40
N SER A 203 -6.99 -6.04 2.70
CA SER A 203 -7.18 -4.88 3.59
C SER A 203 -5.85 -4.41 4.18
N SER A 204 -4.72 -4.72 3.54
CA SER A 204 -3.38 -4.30 3.96
C SER A 204 -2.73 -3.34 2.97
N ALA A 205 -1.95 -2.40 3.48
CA ALA A 205 -1.00 -1.62 2.72
C ALA A 205 0.43 -2.05 3.07
N ILE A 206 1.28 -2.21 2.04
CA ILE A 206 2.68 -2.59 2.21
C ILE A 206 3.58 -1.40 1.88
N MET A 207 4.41 -0.96 2.83
CA MET A 207 5.31 0.18 2.68
C MET A 207 6.77 -0.28 2.71
N ILE A 208 7.52 0.01 1.63
CA ILE A 208 8.91 -0.40 1.47
C ILE A 208 9.78 0.83 1.17
N HIS A 209 10.84 1.03 1.95
CA HIS A 209 11.84 2.07 1.71
C HIS A 209 13.24 1.48 1.53
N ASP A 210 14.25 2.31 1.21
CA ASP A 210 15.61 1.88 0.89
C ASP A 210 15.65 0.81 -0.23
N PHE A 211 14.77 0.95 -1.22
CA PHE A 211 14.78 0.05 -2.37
C PHE A 211 16.09 0.20 -3.16
N PRO A 212 16.69 -0.90 -3.69
CA PRO A 212 17.92 -0.83 -4.44
C PRO A 212 17.82 0.09 -5.66
N THR A 213 18.92 0.79 -5.97
CA THR A 213 19.01 1.68 -7.13
C THR A 213 19.73 1.00 -8.30
N GLY A 214 19.76 1.67 -9.46
CA GLY A 214 20.49 1.22 -10.64
C GLY A 214 19.98 -0.11 -11.21
N SER A 215 20.90 -0.97 -11.66
CA SER A 215 20.56 -2.25 -12.30
C SER A 215 19.92 -3.25 -11.35
N ALA A 216 20.32 -3.27 -10.07
CA ALA A 216 19.69 -4.11 -9.03
C ALA A 216 18.23 -3.71 -8.82
N GLY A 217 17.98 -2.41 -8.61
CA GLY A 217 16.62 -1.87 -8.51
C GLY A 217 15.76 -2.18 -9.72
N THR A 218 16.30 -1.95 -10.92
CA THR A 218 15.62 -2.20 -12.19
C THR A 218 15.19 -3.67 -12.34
N ALA A 219 16.01 -4.61 -11.87
CA ALA A 219 15.70 -6.04 -11.91
C ALA A 219 14.69 -6.47 -10.84
N GLN A 220 14.80 -5.94 -9.62
CA GLN A 220 14.01 -6.36 -8.46
C GLN A 220 12.63 -5.69 -8.37
N LEU A 221 12.45 -4.51 -8.98
CA LEU A 221 11.20 -3.75 -8.88
C LEU A 221 9.98 -4.50 -9.49
N PRO A 222 10.03 -5.06 -10.72
CA PRO A 222 8.89 -5.81 -11.26
C PRO A 222 8.55 -7.05 -10.43
N GLU A 223 9.57 -7.79 -9.97
CA GLU A 223 9.39 -8.96 -9.12
C GLU A 223 8.68 -8.59 -7.81
N THR A 224 9.19 -7.59 -7.09
CA THR A 224 8.63 -7.13 -5.81
C THR A 224 7.20 -6.63 -5.96
N VAL A 225 6.92 -5.80 -6.96
CA VAL A 225 5.55 -5.28 -7.19
C VAL A 225 4.59 -6.42 -7.55
N SER A 226 5.01 -7.41 -8.35
CA SER A 226 4.18 -8.56 -8.73
C SER A 226 3.80 -9.50 -7.57
N GLN A 227 4.53 -9.44 -6.45
CA GLN A 227 4.25 -10.21 -5.24
C GLN A 227 3.17 -9.56 -4.36
N ILE A 228 2.89 -8.27 -4.57
CA ILE A 228 1.97 -7.44 -3.77
C ILE A 228 0.72 -7.06 -4.57
N VAL A 229 0.87 -6.76 -5.86
CA VAL A 229 -0.22 -6.28 -6.74
C VAL A 229 -0.78 -7.43 -7.59
N PRO A 230 -2.11 -7.63 -7.66
CA PRO A 230 -3.20 -6.79 -7.14
C PRO A 230 -3.73 -7.24 -5.76
N ALA A 231 -2.96 -8.00 -4.98
CA ALA A 231 -3.47 -8.71 -3.81
C ALA A 231 -3.66 -7.80 -2.59
N ALA A 232 -2.81 -6.80 -2.42
CA ALA A 232 -2.90 -5.81 -1.34
C ALA A 232 -3.89 -4.68 -1.64
N ALA A 233 -4.42 -4.03 -0.60
CA ALA A 233 -5.26 -2.84 -0.74
C ALA A 233 -4.45 -1.65 -1.30
N ALA A 234 -3.22 -1.46 -0.80
CA ALA A 234 -2.33 -0.42 -1.30
C ALA A 234 -0.83 -0.80 -1.19
N ILE A 235 0.02 -0.04 -1.87
CA ILE A 235 1.48 -0.18 -1.82
C ILE A 235 2.17 1.20 -1.84
N PHE A 236 3.22 1.36 -1.04
CA PHE A 236 4.23 2.40 -1.15
C PHE A 236 5.59 1.74 -1.36
N LEU A 237 6.40 2.27 -2.29
CA LEU A 237 7.75 1.79 -2.54
C LEU A 237 8.63 2.96 -2.98
N THR A 238 9.78 3.14 -2.30
CA THR A 238 10.74 4.21 -2.62
C THR A 238 12.18 3.71 -2.53
N ASP A 239 13.06 4.21 -3.43
CA ASP A 239 14.51 4.02 -3.36
C ASP A 239 15.24 5.13 -2.58
N VAL A 240 14.48 6.09 -2.02
CA VAL A 240 15.00 7.03 -1.01
C VAL A 240 15.49 6.23 0.20
N SER A 241 16.63 6.66 0.75
CA SER A 241 17.32 5.95 1.84
C SER A 241 17.15 6.68 3.16
N ILE A 242 16.54 6.00 4.14
CA ILE A 242 16.21 6.55 5.46
C ILE A 242 17.47 6.90 6.28
N ASP A 243 18.59 6.27 5.95
CA ASP A 243 19.89 6.54 6.56
C ASP A 243 20.51 7.87 6.08
N LYS A 244 19.91 8.53 5.06
CA LYS A 244 20.37 9.80 4.47
C LYS A 244 19.39 10.96 4.67
N GLU A 245 18.10 10.69 4.55
CA GLU A 245 17.03 11.69 4.51
C GLU A 245 15.69 11.07 4.90
N ASP A 246 14.64 11.89 5.07
CA ASP A 246 13.29 11.37 5.31
C ASP A 246 12.71 10.82 4.00
N VAL A 247 12.39 9.51 4.01
CA VAL A 247 11.88 8.76 2.86
C VAL A 247 10.50 9.22 2.36
N TYR A 248 9.83 10.08 3.13
CA TYR A 248 8.52 10.66 2.81
C TYR A 248 8.56 12.12 2.36
N GLN A 249 9.75 12.76 2.34
CA GLN A 249 9.92 14.16 1.94
C GLN A 249 10.29 14.35 0.46
N ARG A 250 10.45 13.27 -0.33
CA ARG A 250 10.58 13.36 -1.79
C ARG A 250 10.23 12.06 -2.50
N PHE A 251 10.07 12.14 -3.82
CA PHE A 251 9.96 10.98 -4.69
C PHE A 251 11.34 10.34 -4.93
N GLY A 252 11.34 9.01 -5.05
CA GLY A 252 12.50 8.22 -5.47
C GLY A 252 12.71 8.23 -6.99
N ASP A 253 13.92 7.88 -7.44
CA ASP A 253 14.26 7.82 -8.87
C ASP A 253 13.43 6.74 -9.59
N ASN A 254 13.02 5.71 -8.86
CA ASN A 254 12.16 4.62 -9.33
C ASN A 254 10.66 4.97 -9.46
N TRP A 255 10.20 6.15 -8.99
CA TRP A 255 8.78 6.47 -8.82
C TRP A 255 7.89 6.22 -10.05
N LEU A 256 8.28 6.71 -11.23
CA LEU A 256 7.51 6.53 -12.47
C LEU A 256 7.51 5.08 -12.95
N SER A 257 8.59 4.32 -12.69
CA SER A 257 8.65 2.89 -13.00
C SER A 257 7.77 2.07 -12.06
N PHE A 258 7.78 2.41 -10.77
CA PHE A 258 6.95 1.80 -9.73
C PHE A 258 5.46 1.98 -10.02
N THR A 259 4.99 3.22 -10.19
CA THR A 259 3.57 3.52 -10.46
C THR A 259 3.07 2.85 -11.74
N LYS A 260 3.90 2.84 -12.80
CA LYS A 260 3.61 2.12 -14.05
C LYS A 260 3.45 0.61 -13.86
N LEU A 261 4.29 -0.03 -13.03
CA LEU A 261 4.18 -1.46 -12.75
C LEU A 261 2.91 -1.77 -11.96
N VAL A 262 2.54 -0.96 -10.96
CA VAL A 262 1.28 -1.14 -10.22
C VAL A 262 0.07 -1.06 -11.15
N ALA A 263 0.01 -0.04 -12.03
CA ALA A 263 -1.04 0.09 -13.03
C ALA A 263 -1.10 -1.13 -13.99
N GLN A 264 0.06 -1.62 -14.44
CA GLN A 264 0.18 -2.79 -15.31
C GLN A 264 -0.32 -4.08 -14.64
N TYR A 265 0.08 -4.37 -13.40
CA TYR A 265 -0.31 -5.60 -12.71
C TYR A 265 -1.79 -5.61 -12.28
N ASN A 266 -2.36 -4.44 -11.96
CA ASN A 266 -3.80 -4.27 -11.81
C ASN A 266 -4.56 -4.62 -13.12
N GLY A 267 -4.15 -4.06 -14.26
CA GLY A 267 -4.78 -4.32 -15.57
C GLY A 267 -4.61 -5.76 -16.11
N ASN A 268 -3.51 -6.42 -15.76
CA ASN A 268 -3.26 -7.83 -16.12
C ASN A 268 -4.20 -8.81 -15.38
N SER A 269 -4.88 -8.36 -14.33
CA SER A 269 -5.74 -9.20 -13.49
C SER A 269 -7.22 -9.03 -13.87
N SER A 270 -7.65 -7.81 -14.18
CA SER A 270 -9.00 -7.55 -14.72
C SER A 270 -9.23 -8.23 -16.07
N SER A 271 -8.22 -8.23 -16.95
CA SER A 271 -8.27 -8.93 -18.25
C SER A 271 -8.33 -10.46 -18.16
N LYS A 272 -7.86 -11.07 -17.05
CA LYS A 272 -8.02 -12.50 -16.78
C LYS A 272 -9.42 -12.82 -16.24
N SER A 273 -10.01 -11.94 -15.44
CA SER A 273 -11.35 -12.14 -14.88
C SER A 273 -12.47 -12.13 -15.95
N THR A 274 -12.29 -11.42 -17.07
CA THR A 274 -13.27 -11.38 -18.17
C THR A 274 -13.17 -12.56 -19.15
N ALA A 275 -12.19 -13.45 -19.00
CA ALA A 275 -11.98 -14.59 -19.89
C ALA A 275 -12.72 -15.88 -19.44
N ALA A 276 -13.52 -15.83 -18.37
CA ALA A 276 -14.13 -16.99 -17.74
C ALA A 276 -15.67 -16.97 -17.78
N GLU A 277 -16.25 -17.32 -18.95
CA GLU A 277 -17.64 -17.80 -19.05
C GLU A 277 -17.73 -19.06 -19.94
N PRO A 278 -18.77 -19.90 -19.78
CA PRO A 278 -18.60 -21.36 -19.90
C PRO A 278 -18.78 -21.91 -21.32
N SER A 279 -17.95 -22.91 -21.67
CA SER A 279 -18.16 -23.74 -22.84
C SER A 279 -19.38 -24.64 -22.67
N GLN A 280 -20.46 -24.33 -23.39
CA GLN A 280 -21.63 -25.20 -23.47
C GLN A 280 -21.29 -26.51 -24.20
N SER A 281 -21.94 -27.59 -23.77
CA SER A 281 -21.76 -28.95 -24.27
C SER A 281 -21.93 -29.07 -25.79
N ARG A 282 -21.00 -29.77 -26.44
CA ARG A 282 -21.27 -30.50 -27.68
C ARG A 282 -20.86 -31.96 -27.53
N THR A 283 -21.83 -32.83 -27.75
CA THR A 283 -21.67 -34.29 -27.85
C THR A 283 -21.26 -34.71 -29.27
N ALA A 284 -20.74 -35.93 -29.37
CA ALA A 284 -20.66 -36.80 -30.54
C ALA A 284 -19.41 -36.72 -31.48
N ASP A 285 -18.62 -37.79 -31.40
CA ASP A 285 -18.29 -38.73 -32.47
C ASP A 285 -17.12 -38.50 -33.48
N SER A 286 -15.99 -39.09 -33.09
CA SER A 286 -15.30 -40.20 -33.81
C SER A 286 -14.31 -39.95 -34.97
N ASN A 287 -13.26 -40.79 -34.95
CA ASN A 287 -12.35 -41.24 -36.02
C ASN A 287 -11.46 -40.24 -36.79
N GLY A 288 -10.14 -40.48 -36.72
CA GLY A 288 -9.14 -39.88 -37.61
C GLY A 288 -7.70 -40.21 -37.19
N SER A 289 -7.12 -41.28 -37.72
CA SER A 289 -5.71 -41.66 -37.48
C SER A 289 -4.74 -40.98 -38.44
N ALA A 290 -3.55 -40.56 -37.98
CA ALA A 290 -2.27 -40.78 -38.70
C ALA A 290 -1.01 -40.33 -37.91
N SER A 291 -0.06 -41.27 -37.81
CA SER A 291 1.41 -41.10 -37.83
C SER A 291 2.10 -39.94 -37.09
N ALA A 292 2.92 -40.30 -36.09
CA ALA A 292 4.14 -39.58 -35.72
C ALA A 292 5.35 -40.50 -35.99
N SER A 293 6.34 -40.01 -36.75
CA SER A 293 7.62 -40.70 -36.96
C SER A 293 8.74 -40.01 -36.19
N ALA A 294 9.63 -40.86 -35.66
CA ALA A 294 10.79 -40.55 -34.84
C ALA A 294 11.72 -39.43 -35.37
N MET A 295 12.44 -38.78 -34.45
CA MET A 295 13.87 -39.10 -34.33
C MET A 295 14.43 -38.91 -32.91
N SER A 296 15.51 -39.63 -32.65
CA SER A 296 16.22 -39.71 -31.36
C SER A 296 17.58 -39.05 -31.47
N ALA A 297 18.04 -38.38 -30.42
CA ALA A 297 19.48 -38.15 -30.19
C ALA A 297 19.76 -37.87 -28.70
N LEU A 298 20.47 -38.80 -28.06
CA LEU A 298 21.17 -38.59 -26.80
C LEU A 298 22.47 -37.82 -27.07
N VAL A 299 22.83 -36.83 -26.25
CA VAL A 299 24.23 -36.41 -26.07
C VAL A 299 24.50 -36.17 -24.57
N THR A 300 25.66 -36.63 -24.11
CA THR A 300 26.09 -36.69 -22.72
C THR A 300 27.28 -35.77 -22.42
N GLY A 301 27.40 -35.30 -21.18
CA GLY A 301 28.60 -34.66 -20.63
C GLY A 301 28.63 -33.13 -20.77
N THR A 302 29.34 -32.36 -19.93
CA THR A 302 30.35 -32.76 -18.90
C THR A 302 30.42 -31.68 -17.80
N GLN A 303 30.77 -32.05 -16.56
CA GLN A 303 31.06 -31.09 -15.48
C GLN A 303 32.38 -30.35 -15.72
N ALA A 304 32.47 -29.10 -15.27
CA ALA A 304 33.74 -28.41 -15.02
C ALA A 304 33.73 -27.76 -13.63
N LYS A 305 34.71 -28.11 -12.79
CA LYS A 305 35.01 -27.41 -11.54
C LYS A 305 35.82 -26.14 -11.86
N ALA A 306 35.60 -25.08 -11.09
CA ALA A 306 36.57 -23.99 -10.95
C ALA A 306 36.93 -23.84 -9.46
N THR A 307 38.22 -23.91 -9.16
CA THR A 307 38.80 -23.68 -7.83
C THR A 307 39.49 -22.33 -7.84
N VAL A 308 39.29 -21.49 -6.83
CA VAL A 308 40.18 -20.36 -6.52
C VAL A 308 40.48 -20.37 -5.02
N LEU A 309 41.74 -20.13 -4.66
CA LEU A 309 42.26 -20.20 -3.29
C LEU A 309 42.26 -18.82 -2.59
N SER A 310 41.91 -18.85 -1.30
CA SER A 310 42.47 -18.09 -0.17
C SER A 310 42.89 -16.61 -0.30
N ALA A 311 42.38 -15.80 0.62
CA ALA A 311 43.21 -15.04 1.56
C ALA A 311 42.48 -14.89 2.91
N VAL A 312 43.21 -14.90 4.03
CA VAL A 312 42.70 -14.85 5.42
C VAL A 312 43.12 -13.54 6.08
N ALA A 313 42.26 -12.98 6.94
CA ALA A 313 42.65 -12.01 7.97
C ALA A 313 41.75 -12.10 9.22
N ASP A 314 42.34 -12.59 10.32
CA ASP A 314 41.94 -12.51 11.73
C ASP A 314 41.89 -11.05 12.26
N GLN A 315 41.20 -10.59 13.33
CA GLN A 315 40.28 -11.07 14.40
C GLN A 315 39.66 -9.79 15.08
N PRO A 316 38.84 -9.81 16.17
CA PRO A 316 38.26 -10.92 16.95
C PRO A 316 36.73 -10.84 17.21
N MET A 317 36.19 -11.87 17.87
CA MET A 317 34.89 -11.84 18.56
C MET A 317 34.92 -10.98 19.84
N GLU A 318 33.87 -10.20 20.07
CA GLU A 318 33.35 -9.97 21.44
C GLU A 318 32.02 -10.69 21.61
N THR A 319 31.80 -11.23 22.82
CA THR A 319 30.56 -11.94 23.18
C THR A 319 29.72 -11.06 24.10
N SER A 320 28.44 -10.89 23.76
CA SER A 320 27.47 -10.24 24.64
C SER A 320 26.13 -10.94 24.52
N SER A 321 25.78 -11.72 25.56
CA SER A 321 24.48 -12.35 25.69
C SER A 321 23.45 -11.33 26.18
N GLY A 322 22.59 -10.86 25.28
CA GLY A 322 21.51 -9.95 25.62
C GLY A 322 20.36 -10.06 24.63
N ALA A 323 19.29 -10.76 25.02
CA ALA A 323 18.05 -10.84 24.24
C ALA A 323 17.26 -9.51 24.33
N GLY A 324 17.80 -8.46 23.74
CA GLY A 324 17.10 -7.19 23.56
C GLY A 324 16.20 -7.26 22.33
N ARG A 325 14.88 -7.12 22.52
CA ARG A 325 13.97 -6.86 21.39
C ARG A 325 14.40 -5.57 20.71
N LEU A 326 14.90 -5.67 19.48
CA LEU A 326 15.13 -4.51 18.62
C LEU A 326 13.76 -3.87 18.34
N ARG A 327 13.57 -2.64 18.82
CA ARG A 327 12.42 -1.82 18.46
C ARG A 327 12.66 -1.27 17.04
N PRO A 328 11.66 -1.26 16.14
CA PRO A 328 11.80 -0.61 14.84
C PRO A 328 12.15 0.87 14.97
N GLY A 329 12.88 1.37 13.97
CA GLY A 329 12.89 2.76 13.50
C GLY A 329 12.96 3.91 14.52
N ARG A 330 14.08 4.64 14.51
CA ARG A 330 13.99 6.08 14.79
C ARG A 330 13.30 6.76 13.60
N PHE A 331 11.98 6.89 13.65
CA PHE A 331 11.33 7.91 12.83
C PHE A 331 11.93 9.27 13.20
N PHE A 332 12.22 10.09 12.18
CA PHE A 332 12.68 11.45 12.39
C PHE A 332 11.56 12.24 13.07
N ARG A 333 11.73 12.52 14.36
CA ARG A 333 10.78 13.30 15.13
C ARG A 333 10.72 14.74 14.60
N ARG A 334 9.53 15.17 14.20
CA ARG A 334 9.06 16.54 14.36
C ARG A 334 7.81 16.50 15.23
#